data_AF-A0A8J2KCL4-F1
#
_entry.id   AF-A0A8J2KCL4-F1
#
_cell.length_a   1.000
_cell.length_b   1.000
_cell.length_c   1.000
_cell.angle_alpha   90.00
_cell.angle_beta   90.00
_cell.angle_gamma   90.00
#
_symmetry.space_group_name_H-M   'P 1'
#
loop_
_entity.id
_entity.type
_entity.pdbx_description
1 polymer ?
#
loop_
_entity_poly.entity_id
_entity_poly.type
_entity_poly.pdbx_seq_one_letter_code
_entity_poly.pdbx_strand_id
1 'polypeptide(L)'
;YDMLKPWLGTGLLTSEGDKWFHRRKLLTPAFHFKILEDFIDVFNEQTNVLVHILRDEFGDGKPFNIFPFITRCTLDIICESAMGKTINAQRERDTDYVKAVYRITDLIQHRMVRPWLQPKLLWKLSPSGREEAKLLKILHAFTEQVIEERKQHIVRQKQEEPQTLSQVSSDDDVYMR
;
A
#
# COMPACT_ATOMS: atom_id res chain seq x y z
N TYR A 1 19.34 -9.69 0.56
CA TYR A 1 18.17 -8.92 1.06
C TYR A 1 17.74 -9.26 2.49
N ASP A 2 18.65 -9.58 3.41
CA ASP A 2 18.26 -10.09 4.74
C ASP A 2 17.64 -9.06 5.69
N MET A 3 17.91 -7.78 5.48
CA MET A 3 17.38 -6.69 6.31
C MET A 3 15.90 -6.38 6.03
N LEU A 4 15.42 -6.63 4.80
CA LEU A 4 14.03 -6.37 4.41
C LEU A 4 13.10 -7.56 4.67
N LYS A 5 13.66 -8.77 4.85
CA LYS A 5 12.87 -10.00 5.08
C LYS A 5 11.93 -9.92 6.30
N PRO A 6 12.29 -9.29 7.44
CA PRO A 6 11.35 -9.14 8.55
C PRO A 6 10.09 -8.34 8.20
N TRP A 7 10.21 -7.38 7.27
CA TRP A 7 9.09 -6.53 6.85
C TRP A 7 8.32 -7.10 5.67
N LEU A 8 9.02 -7.45 4.58
CA LEU A 8 8.42 -7.82 3.30
C LEU A 8 8.31 -9.33 3.10
N GLY A 9 8.74 -10.12 4.11
CA GLY A 9 8.78 -11.56 4.05
C GLY A 9 9.68 -12.07 2.94
N THR A 10 9.20 -13.08 2.21
CA THR A 10 9.82 -13.58 0.97
C THR A 10 9.01 -13.14 -0.26
N GLY A 11 8.57 -11.88 -0.25
CA GLY A 11 7.89 -11.14 -1.33
C GLY A 11 8.72 -11.02 -2.61
N LEU A 12 8.13 -10.43 -3.66
CA LEU A 12 8.78 -10.24 -4.97
C LEU A 12 10.19 -9.63 -4.87
N LEU A 13 10.38 -8.63 -4.01
CA LEU A 13 11.67 -7.95 -3.82
C LEU A 13 12.76 -8.81 -3.16
N THR A 14 12.35 -9.82 -2.39
CA THR A 14 13.23 -10.57 -1.47
C THR A 14 13.35 -12.06 -1.79
N SER A 15 12.49 -12.56 -2.69
CA SER A 15 12.54 -13.92 -3.21
C SER A 15 13.59 -14.07 -4.29
N GLU A 16 14.13 -15.28 -4.44
CA GLU A 16 15.14 -15.64 -5.44
C GLU A 16 14.67 -16.88 -6.24
N GLY A 17 15.29 -17.14 -7.40
CA GLY A 17 15.03 -18.32 -8.23
C GLY A 17 13.59 -18.46 -8.74
N ASP A 18 13.09 -19.71 -8.77
CA ASP A 18 11.76 -20.05 -9.30
C ASP A 18 10.63 -19.32 -8.56
N LYS A 19 10.79 -19.10 -7.25
CA LYS A 19 9.81 -18.41 -6.42
C LYS A 19 9.63 -16.95 -6.86
N TRP A 20 10.74 -16.28 -7.20
CA TRP A 20 10.69 -14.93 -7.76
C TRP A 20 10.03 -14.92 -9.14
N PHE A 21 10.42 -15.86 -10.01
CA PHE A 21 9.90 -15.93 -11.36
C PHE A 21 8.37 -16.12 -11.38
N HIS A 22 7.87 -17.05 -10.57
CA HIS A 22 6.43 -17.30 -10.46
C HIS A 22 5.65 -16.06 -9.96
N ARG A 23 6.15 -15.41 -8.90
CA ARG A 23 5.51 -14.19 -8.33
C ARG A 23 5.54 -13.02 -9.31
N ARG A 24 6.64 -12.85 -10.06
CA ARG A 24 6.74 -11.82 -11.10
C ARG A 24 5.73 -12.07 -12.21
N LYS A 25 5.64 -13.31 -12.70
CA LYS A 25 4.68 -13.70 -13.75
C LYS A 25 3.24 -13.42 -13.32
N LEU A 26 2.90 -13.67 -12.05
CA LEU A 26 1.57 -13.39 -11.50
C LEU A 26 1.25 -11.90 -11.40
N LEU A 27 2.23 -11.06 -11.03
CA LEU A 27 2.01 -9.63 -10.74
C LEU A 27 2.10 -8.74 -11.98
N THR A 28 2.92 -9.08 -12.99
CA THR A 28 3.11 -8.25 -14.20
C THR A 28 1.82 -7.79 -14.87
N PRO A 29 0.76 -8.63 -15.02
CA PRO A 29 -0.49 -8.20 -15.65
C PRO A 29 -1.18 -7.03 -14.93
N ALA A 30 -1.01 -6.90 -13.61
CA ALA A 30 -1.59 -5.81 -12.81
C ALA A 30 -0.97 -4.43 -13.13
N PHE A 31 0.15 -4.40 -13.85
CA PHE A 31 0.83 -3.18 -14.29
C PHE A 31 0.71 -2.97 -15.82
N HIS A 32 -0.23 -3.65 -16.46
CA HIS A 32 -0.52 -3.43 -17.87
C HIS A 32 -1.18 -2.06 -18.08
N PHE A 33 -0.89 -1.38 -19.20
CA PHE A 33 -1.30 0.02 -19.44
C PHE A 33 -2.79 0.29 -19.19
N LYS A 34 -3.67 -0.61 -19.63
CA LYS A 34 -5.12 -0.51 -19.41
C LYS A 34 -5.51 -0.39 -17.93
N ILE A 35 -4.80 -1.07 -17.03
CA ILE A 35 -5.05 -0.99 -15.57
C ILE A 35 -4.43 0.29 -15.00
N LEU A 36 -3.29 0.72 -15.55
CA LEU A 36 -2.65 1.97 -15.12
C LEU A 36 -3.48 3.20 -15.50
N GLU A 37 -4.23 3.14 -16.61
CA GLU A 37 -5.19 4.19 -16.99
C GLU A 37 -6.25 4.40 -15.89
N ASP A 38 -6.72 3.32 -15.26
CA ASP A 38 -7.68 3.40 -14.14
C ASP A 38 -7.08 4.09 -12.90
N PHE A 39 -5.74 4.20 -12.79
CA PHE A 39 -5.08 4.88 -11.67
C PHE A 39 -4.85 6.37 -11.91
N ILE A 40 -5.03 6.87 -13.14
CA ILE A 40 -4.82 8.28 -13.48
C ILE A 40 -5.73 9.19 -12.66
N ASP A 41 -6.98 8.78 -12.45
CA ASP A 41 -7.94 9.55 -11.66
C ASP A 41 -7.48 9.71 -10.21
N VAL A 42 -6.99 8.63 -9.60
CA VAL A 42 -6.40 8.64 -8.25
C VAL A 42 -5.17 9.55 -8.19
N PHE A 43 -4.30 9.50 -9.21
CA PHE A 43 -3.10 10.36 -9.25
C PHE A 43 -3.49 11.83 -9.32
N ASN A 44 -4.48 12.17 -10.15
CA ASN A 44 -4.96 13.54 -10.29
C ASN A 44 -5.61 14.04 -9.00
N GLU A 45 -6.47 13.23 -8.37
CA GLU A 45 -7.12 13.57 -7.12
C GLU A 45 -6.10 13.86 -6.01
N GLN A 46 -5.17 12.93 -5.77
CA GLN A 46 -4.17 13.08 -4.71
C GLN A 46 -3.17 14.21 -5.00
N THR A 47 -2.83 14.45 -6.27
CA THR A 47 -1.97 15.58 -6.66
C THR A 47 -2.70 16.91 -6.49
N ASN A 48 -4.00 16.99 -6.75
CA ASN A 48 -4.78 18.19 -6.49
C ASN A 48 -4.81 18.51 -4.99
N VAL A 49 -5.01 17.50 -4.13
CA VAL A 49 -4.91 17.67 -2.67
C VAL A 49 -3.53 18.21 -2.26
N LEU A 50 -2.45 17.67 -2.83
CA LEU A 50 -1.09 18.15 -2.58
C LEU A 50 -0.95 19.63 -2.96
N VAL A 51 -1.39 20.01 -4.16
CA VAL A 51 -1.29 21.40 -4.64
C VAL A 51 -2.05 22.36 -3.75
N HIS A 52 -3.24 21.97 -3.26
CA HIS A 52 -4.00 22.77 -2.30
C HIS A 52 -3.24 22.97 -0.98
N ILE A 53 -2.71 21.89 -0.39
CA ILE A 53 -1.93 21.98 0.86
C ILE A 53 -0.70 22.88 0.68
N LEU A 54 0.02 22.74 -0.43
CA LEU A 54 1.21 23.54 -0.70
C LEU A 54 0.87 25.02 -0.91
N ARG A 55 -0.24 25.32 -1.58
CA ARG A 55 -0.72 26.69 -1.77
C ARG A 55 -1.10 27.33 -0.44
N ASP A 56 -1.78 26.59 0.43
CA ASP A 56 -2.26 27.09 1.71
C ASP A 56 -1.10 27.32 2.70
N GLU A 57 -0.10 26.42 2.74
CA GLU A 57 1.03 26.51 3.67
C GLU A 57 2.19 27.40 3.18
N PHE A 58 2.42 27.50 1.87
CA PHE A 58 3.60 28.15 1.29
C PHE A 58 3.27 29.15 0.17
N GLY A 59 2.04 29.65 0.12
CA GLY A 59 1.62 30.72 -0.80
C GLY A 59 2.40 32.03 -0.61
N ASP A 60 3.15 32.17 0.48
CA ASP A 60 4.01 33.31 0.79
C ASP A 60 5.40 33.26 0.10
N GLY A 61 5.70 32.18 -0.63
CA GLY A 61 6.92 32.05 -1.44
C GLY A 61 8.18 31.70 -0.64
N LYS A 62 8.07 31.33 0.63
CA LYS A 62 9.23 30.90 1.42
C LYS A 62 9.76 29.54 0.96
N PRO A 63 11.08 29.32 1.00
CA PRO A 63 11.64 28.01 0.70
C PRO A 63 11.23 27.00 1.78
N PHE A 64 10.88 25.79 1.35
CA PHE A 64 10.48 24.70 2.23
C PHE A 64 10.97 23.34 1.71
N ASN A 65 10.96 22.32 2.57
CA ASN A 65 11.30 20.96 2.17
C ASN A 65 10.06 20.26 1.59
N ILE A 66 10.07 19.95 0.29
CA ILE A 66 8.97 19.28 -0.41
C ILE A 66 8.89 17.76 -0.13
N PHE A 67 9.98 17.16 0.34
CA PHE A 67 10.10 15.70 0.48
C PHE A 67 9.01 15.05 1.35
N PRO A 68 8.65 15.59 2.54
CA PRO A 68 7.59 15.02 3.36
C PRO A 68 6.22 15.06 2.67
N PHE A 69 5.93 16.11 1.89
CA PHE A 69 4.64 16.27 1.21
C PHE A 69 4.48 15.28 0.07
N ILE A 70 5.52 15.11 -0.75
CA ILE A 70 5.53 14.11 -1.84
C ILE A 70 5.46 12.70 -1.27
N THR A 71 6.15 12.41 -0.17
CA THR A 71 6.12 11.08 0.45
C THR A 71 4.71 10.73 0.95
N ARG A 72 3.95 11.70 1.48
CA ARG A 72 2.55 11.49 1.89
C ARG A 72 1.62 11.30 0.71
N CYS A 73 1.75 12.16 -0.32
CA CYS A 73 0.97 12.05 -1.54
C CYS A 73 1.17 10.68 -2.23
N THR A 74 2.43 10.25 -2.37
CA THR A 74 2.74 8.93 -2.94
C THR A 74 2.21 7.77 -2.09
N LEU A 75 2.17 7.93 -0.76
CA LEU A 75 1.59 6.94 0.13
C LEU A 75 0.06 6.83 -0.03
N ASP A 76 -0.65 7.95 -0.16
CA ASP A 76 -2.09 7.96 -0.46
C ASP A 76 -2.37 7.33 -1.83
N ILE A 77 -1.61 7.72 -2.85
CA ILE A 77 -1.72 7.17 -4.20
C ILE A 77 -1.59 5.65 -4.20
N ILE A 78 -0.56 5.07 -3.56
CA ILE A 78 -0.35 3.62 -3.60
C ILE A 78 -1.39 2.86 -2.76
N CYS A 79 -1.83 3.43 -1.64
CA CYS A 79 -2.87 2.83 -0.82
C CYS A 79 -4.23 2.82 -1.55
N GLU A 80 -4.57 3.86 -2.30
CA GLU A 80 -5.80 3.88 -3.07
C GLU A 80 -5.72 3.03 -4.33
N SER A 81 -4.70 3.22 -5.16
CA SER A 81 -4.57 2.51 -6.45
C SER A 81 -4.30 1.00 -6.30
N ALA A 82 -3.36 0.62 -5.43
CA ALA A 82 -2.94 -0.77 -5.32
C ALA A 82 -3.60 -1.53 -4.16
N MET A 83 -3.94 -0.85 -3.07
CA MET A 83 -4.53 -1.49 -1.88
C MET A 83 -6.06 -1.28 -1.80
N GLY A 84 -6.63 -0.39 -2.62
CA GLY A 84 -8.06 -0.08 -2.61
C GLY A 84 -8.54 0.57 -1.30
N LYS A 85 -7.66 1.28 -0.60
CA LYS A 85 -7.95 1.90 0.70
C LYS A 85 -7.46 3.34 0.78
N THR A 86 -8.38 4.25 1.08
CA THR A 86 -8.06 5.65 1.40
C THR A 86 -7.57 5.76 2.84
N ILE A 87 -6.39 6.36 3.02
CA ILE A 87 -5.77 6.59 4.35
C ILE A 87 -5.60 8.08 4.69
N ASN A 88 -5.79 8.98 3.71
CA ASN A 88 -5.70 10.43 3.87
C ASN A 88 -4.40 10.93 4.54
N ALA A 89 -3.27 10.30 4.28
CA ALA A 89 -1.96 10.59 4.87
C ALA A 89 -1.51 12.05 4.67
N GLN A 90 -1.96 12.72 3.60
CA GLN A 90 -1.68 14.12 3.35
C GLN A 90 -2.33 15.07 4.37
N ARG A 91 -3.56 14.78 4.81
CA ARG A 91 -4.34 15.61 5.75
C ARG A 91 -4.24 15.09 7.18
N GLU A 92 -4.39 13.78 7.37
CA GLU A 92 -4.36 13.08 8.66
C GLU A 92 -2.96 12.52 8.92
N ARG A 93 -2.09 13.41 9.39
CA ARG A 93 -0.64 13.14 9.59
C ARG A 93 -0.34 12.13 10.69
N ASP A 94 -1.34 11.78 11.51
CA ASP A 94 -1.15 11.14 12.80
C ASP A 94 -1.54 9.67 12.87
N THR A 95 -1.91 9.04 11.75
CA THR A 95 -2.26 7.62 11.76
C THR A 95 -1.06 6.75 12.11
N ASP A 96 -1.29 5.72 12.93
CA ASP A 96 -0.25 4.80 13.40
C ASP A 96 0.47 4.11 12.23
N TYR A 97 -0.25 3.82 11.15
CA TYR A 97 0.30 3.21 9.94
C TYR A 97 1.30 4.13 9.25
N VAL A 98 0.93 5.40 8.99
CA VAL A 98 1.82 6.37 8.32
C VAL A 98 3.09 6.56 9.15
N LYS A 99 2.95 6.78 10.46
CA LYS A 99 4.11 6.87 11.38
C LYS A 99 4.98 5.63 11.34
N ALA A 100 4.37 4.44 11.32
CA ALA A 100 5.09 3.18 11.26
C ALA A 100 5.89 3.03 9.96
N VAL A 101 5.33 3.43 8.80
CA VAL A 101 6.02 3.39 7.50
C VAL A 101 7.22 4.34 7.48
N TYR A 102 7.09 5.56 7.98
CA TYR A 102 8.23 6.49 8.07
C TYR A 102 9.32 5.97 8.98
N ARG A 103 8.93 5.51 10.18
CA ARG A 103 9.90 5.07 11.19
C ARG A 103 10.61 3.79 10.80
N ILE A 104 9.92 2.82 10.19
CA ILE A 104 10.56 1.58 9.71
C ILE A 104 11.57 1.91 8.60
N THR A 105 11.23 2.83 7.69
CA THR A 105 12.11 3.24 6.60
C THR A 105 13.39 3.89 7.13
N ASP A 106 13.26 4.78 8.11
CA ASP A 106 14.40 5.40 8.80
C ASP A 106 15.26 4.36 9.52
N LEU A 107 14.66 3.42 10.27
CA LEU A 107 15.39 2.34 10.95
C LEU A 107 16.13 1.43 9.97
N ILE A 108 15.51 1.11 8.83
CA ILE A 108 16.13 0.31 7.78
C ILE A 108 17.33 1.05 7.20
N GLN A 109 17.18 2.33 6.83
CA GLN A 109 18.28 3.16 6.33
C GLN A 109 19.41 3.28 7.37
N HIS A 110 19.06 3.50 8.64
CA HIS A 110 19.98 3.56 9.76
C HIS A 110 20.81 2.28 9.92
N ARG A 111 20.18 1.12 9.69
CA ARG A 111 20.82 -0.19 9.72
C ARG A 111 21.67 -0.45 8.47
N MET A 112 21.23 0.00 7.29
CA MET A 112 21.98 -0.18 6.04
C MET A 112 23.35 0.51 6.08
N VAL A 113 23.42 1.72 6.64
CA VAL A 113 24.67 2.52 6.66
C VAL A 113 25.63 2.12 7.80
N ARG A 114 25.24 1.19 8.68
CA ARG A 114 26.04 0.77 9.85
C ARG A 114 26.31 -0.74 9.85
N PRO A 115 27.44 -1.20 9.27
CA PRO A 115 27.75 -2.63 9.18
C PRO A 115 27.74 -3.38 10.52
N TRP A 116 28.12 -2.72 11.63
CA TRP A 116 28.13 -3.34 12.96
C TRP A 116 26.72 -3.63 13.52
N LEU A 117 25.66 -3.04 12.96
CA LEU A 117 24.26 -3.30 13.33
C LEU A 117 23.59 -4.37 12.43
N GLN A 118 24.32 -4.92 11.45
CA GLN A 118 23.79 -5.96 10.57
C GLN A 118 23.57 -7.31 11.27
N PRO A 119 24.43 -7.79 12.20
CA PRO A 119 24.23 -9.07 12.86
C PRO A 119 22.86 -9.16 13.55
N LYS A 120 22.10 -10.21 13.22
CA LYS A 120 20.68 -10.35 13.62
C LYS A 120 20.49 -10.38 15.14
N LEU A 121 21.41 -11.00 15.87
CA LEU A 121 21.38 -11.08 17.33
C LEU A 121 21.56 -9.69 17.98
N LEU A 122 22.60 -8.96 17.56
CA LEU A 122 22.88 -7.61 18.07
C LEU A 122 21.72 -6.66 17.78
N TRP A 123 21.14 -6.74 16.57
CA TRP A 123 19.99 -5.94 16.21
C TRP A 123 18.76 -6.23 17.09
N LYS A 124 18.40 -7.51 17.28
CA LYS A 124 17.25 -7.91 18.12
C LYS A 124 17.40 -7.49 19.59
N LEU A 125 18.63 -7.44 20.10
CA LEU A 125 18.91 -7.00 21.48
C LEU A 125 18.91 -5.46 21.61
N SER A 126 19.16 -4.74 20.51
CA SER A 126 19.16 -3.27 20.52
C SER A 126 17.76 -2.68 20.77
N PRO A 127 17.66 -1.47 21.37
CA PRO A 127 16.40 -0.74 21.47
C PRO A 127 15.73 -0.54 20.10
N SER A 128 16.51 -0.22 19.06
CA SER A 128 16.04 -0.02 17.69
C SER A 128 15.43 -1.29 17.08
N GLY A 129 15.98 -2.47 17.35
CA GLY A 129 15.37 -3.73 16.88
C GLY A 129 14.08 -4.09 17.61
N ARG A 130 13.95 -3.73 18.90
CA ARG A 130 12.67 -3.87 19.62
C ARG A 130 11.62 -2.88 19.10
N GLU A 131 12.03 -1.68 18.74
CA GLU A 131 11.19 -0.68 18.08
C GLU A 131 10.72 -1.19 16.70
N GLU A 132 11.64 -1.68 15.86
CA GLU A 132 11.32 -2.30 14.58
C GLU A 132 10.25 -3.39 14.74
N ALA A 133 10.42 -4.30 15.70
CA ALA A 133 9.45 -5.38 15.95
C ALA A 133 8.05 -4.88 16.32
N LYS A 134 7.93 -3.74 17.03
CA LYS A 134 6.63 -3.12 17.33
C LYS A 134 6.00 -2.50 16.08
N LEU A 135 6.80 -1.78 15.30
CA LEU A 135 6.34 -1.13 14.06
C LEU A 135 5.89 -2.16 13.03
N LEU A 136 6.62 -3.27 12.91
CA LEU A 136 6.23 -4.38 12.05
C LEU A 136 4.87 -4.96 12.41
N LYS A 137 4.51 -5.03 13.70
CA LYS A 137 3.16 -5.47 14.11
C LYS A 137 2.07 -4.53 13.59
N ILE A 138 2.29 -3.22 13.64
CA ILE A 138 1.35 -2.21 13.12
C ILE A 138 1.21 -2.35 11.60
N LEU A 139 2.34 -2.46 10.89
CA LEU A 139 2.36 -2.60 9.44
C LEU A 139 1.67 -3.89 8.97
N HIS A 140 1.95 -5.01 9.65
CA HIS A 140 1.30 -6.28 9.33
C HIS A 140 -0.18 -6.27 9.68
N ALA A 141 -0.58 -5.72 10.83
CA ALA A 141 -1.99 -5.59 11.18
C ALA A 141 -2.78 -4.78 10.15
N PHE A 142 -2.24 -3.65 9.68
CA PHE A 142 -2.86 -2.86 8.62
C PHE A 142 -2.98 -3.66 7.31
N THR A 143 -1.90 -4.34 6.91
CA THR A 143 -1.89 -5.14 5.68
C THR A 143 -2.87 -6.32 5.75
N GLU A 144 -2.95 -7.00 6.89
CA GLU A 144 -3.89 -8.09 7.14
C GLU A 144 -5.34 -7.61 7.12
N GLN A 145 -5.62 -6.45 7.72
CA GLN A 145 -6.94 -5.82 7.66
C GLN A 145 -7.37 -5.56 6.21
N VAL A 146 -6.50 -4.98 5.39
CA VAL A 146 -6.78 -4.72 3.96
C VAL A 146 -7.06 -6.01 3.20
N ILE A 147 -6.26 -7.06 3.44
CA ILE A 147 -6.46 -8.37 2.82
C ILE A 147 -7.83 -8.95 3.21
N GLU A 148 -8.20 -8.84 4.47
CA GLU A 148 -9.46 -9.37 4.99
C GLU A 148 -10.67 -8.60 4.43
N GLU A 149 -10.62 -7.27 4.43
CA GLU A 149 -11.62 -6.40 3.80
C GLU A 149 -11.83 -6.78 2.32
N ARG A 150 -10.74 -7.01 1.58
CA ARG A 150 -10.83 -7.40 0.16
C ARG A 150 -11.40 -8.80 -0.05
N LYS A 151 -11.06 -9.76 0.81
CA LYS A 151 -11.65 -11.11 0.76
C LYS A 151 -13.15 -11.06 1.00
N GLN A 152 -13.60 -10.30 2.00
CA GLN A 152 -15.02 -10.14 2.30
C GLN A 152 -15.78 -9.49 1.15
N HIS A 153 -15.20 -8.46 0.52
CA HIS A 153 -15.79 -7.82 -0.66
C HIS A 153 -16.00 -8.81 -1.81
N ILE A 154 -15.00 -9.65 -2.11
CA ILE A 154 -15.10 -10.67 -3.16
C ILE A 154 -16.18 -11.71 -2.83
N VAL A 155 -16.33 -12.10 -1.56
CA VAL A 155 -17.38 -13.05 -1.14
C VAL A 155 -18.77 -12.44 -1.30
N ARG A 156 -18.97 -11.17 -0.92
CA ARG A 156 -20.26 -10.47 -1.07
C ARG A 156 -20.66 -10.35 -2.54
N GLN A 157 -19.74 -9.95 -3.41
CA GLN A 157 -20.01 -9.86 -4.85
C GLN A 157 -20.48 -11.20 -5.44
N LYS A 158 -19.86 -12.32 -5.04
CA LYS A 158 -20.27 -13.67 -5.46
C LYS A 158 -21.63 -14.11 -4.91
N GLN A 159 -22.09 -13.53 -3.81
CA GLN A 159 -23.40 -13.82 -3.21
C GLN A 159 -24.53 -12.98 -3.81
N GLU A 160 -24.20 -11.85 -4.46
CA GLU A 160 -25.14 -10.94 -5.12
C GLU A 160 -25.37 -11.32 -6.60
N GLU A 161 -24.36 -11.90 -7.28
CA GLU A 161 -24.47 -12.42 -8.66
C GLU A 161 -25.54 -13.53 -8.92
N PRO A 162 -25.98 -14.37 -7.97
CA PRO A 162 -27.02 -15.37 -8.20
C PRO A 162 -28.43 -14.78 -8.45
N GLN A 163 -28.70 -13.52 -8.06
CA GLN A 163 -30.05 -12.94 -8.15
C GLN A 163 -30.33 -12.25 -9.49
N THR A 164 -29.31 -11.75 -10.18
CA THR A 164 -29.45 -11.07 -11.47
C THR A 164 -29.66 -12.04 -12.64
N LEU A 165 -29.07 -13.24 -12.62
CA LEU A 165 -29.32 -14.24 -13.68
C LEU A 165 -30.73 -14.86 -13.62
N SER A 166 -31.37 -14.89 -12.44
CA SER A 166 -32.76 -15.37 -12.31
C SER A 166 -33.82 -14.34 -12.72
N GLN A 167 -33.48 -13.05 -12.78
CA GLN A 167 -34.41 -12.01 -13.25
C GLN A 167 -34.35 -11.79 -14.77
N VAL A 168 -33.18 -12.03 -15.39
CA VAL A 168 -33.06 -11.93 -16.86
C VAL A 168 -33.73 -13.12 -17.57
N SER A 169 -33.73 -14.32 -16.97
CA SER A 169 -34.39 -15.48 -17.59
C SER A 169 -35.92 -15.45 -17.52
N SER A 170 -36.53 -14.61 -16.68
CA SER A 170 -37.98 -14.51 -16.55
C SER A 170 -38.62 -13.50 -17.52
N ASP A 171 -37.86 -12.54 -18.04
CA ASP A 171 -38.36 -11.52 -18.97
C ASP A 171 -38.27 -11.95 -20.45
N ASP A 172 -37.38 -12.89 -20.80
CA ASP A 172 -37.23 -13.38 -22.19
C ASP A 172 -38.33 -14.39 -22.61
N ASP A 173 -39.04 -15.03 -21.67
CA ASP A 173 -40.12 -16.00 -21.97
C ASP A 173 -41.46 -15.35 -22.37
N VAL A 174 -41.58 -14.02 -22.26
CA VAL A 174 -42.83 -13.29 -22.58
C VAL A 174 -42.94 -12.96 -24.08
N TYR A 175 -41.86 -13.01 -24.85
CA TYR A 175 -41.83 -12.64 -26.28
C TYR A 175 -41.91 -13.83 -27.25
N MET A 176 -42.08 -15.06 -26.76
CA MET A 176 -42.16 -16.28 -27.58
C MET A 176 -43.52 -17.00 -27.46
N ARG A 177 -44.63 -16.25 -27.56
CA ARG A 177 -45.97 -16.81 -27.79
C ARG A 177 -46.72 -16.07 -28.88
#